data_AF-A0A968C768-F1
#
_entry.id   AF-A0A968C768-F1
#
_cell.length_a   1.000
_cell.length_b   1.000
_cell.length_c   1.000
_cell.angle_alpha   90.00
_cell.angle_beta   90.00
_cell.angle_gamma   90.00
#
_symmetry.space_group_name_H-M   'P 1'
#
loop_
_entity.id
_entity.type
_entity.pdbx_description
1 polymer ?
#
loop_
_entity_poly.entity_id
_entity_poly.type
_entity_poly.pdbx_seq_one_letter_code
_entity_poly.pdbx_strand_id
1 'polypeptide(L)'
;MTVTGNLVKGGGSFKIDHPLDPENKYLYHFIVESPDMMNIYNGNVVLDENGEAWVKLPEWFQGLNRDIRYQLTAIGVPAPKLYVAVKVSNNRFKIAGGQPDMEVSWQVTGIRHDPYTEVNRIPVEEWKPQAERGRYLHPEAYGKALEMGMDFAYGPELSGVASEQRTQLEPEAPVRTAVIQESGR
;
A
#
# COMPACT_ATOMS: atom_id res chain seq x y z
N MET A 1 -11.77 -11.35 -11.47
CA MET A 1 -10.82 -12.43 -11.12
C MET A 1 -10.88 -12.62 -9.62
N THR A 2 -11.01 -13.85 -9.16
CA THR A 2 -10.95 -14.19 -7.74
C THR A 2 -9.75 -15.10 -7.53
N VAL A 3 -8.85 -14.73 -6.62
CA VAL A 3 -7.67 -15.52 -6.27
C VAL A 3 -7.81 -15.97 -4.82
N THR A 4 -7.70 -17.27 -4.58
CA THR A 4 -7.53 -17.82 -3.23
C THR A 4 -6.05 -18.10 -3.03
N GLY A 5 -5.35 -17.26 -2.27
CA GLY A 5 -3.91 -17.36 -2.03
C GLY A 5 -3.20 -16.01 -2.12
N ASN A 6 -1.88 -16.04 -2.37
CA ASN A 6 -1.05 -14.85 -2.53
C ASN A 6 -1.05 -14.37 -3.98
N LEU A 7 -1.09 -13.06 -4.18
CA LEU A 7 -0.86 -12.41 -5.48
C LEU A 7 0.46 -11.63 -5.40
N VAL A 8 1.50 -12.10 -6.10
CA VAL A 8 2.77 -11.39 -6.26
C VAL A 8 2.72 -10.61 -7.58
N LYS A 9 3.03 -9.32 -7.55
CA LYS A 9 2.88 -8.39 -8.69
C LYS A 9 3.98 -7.33 -8.67
N GLY A 10 4.38 -6.85 -9.84
CA GLY A 10 5.34 -5.74 -9.96
C GLY A 10 4.77 -4.37 -9.56
N GLY A 11 3.44 -4.22 -9.55
CA GLY A 11 2.76 -2.98 -9.15
C GLY A 11 1.27 -3.24 -8.89
N GLY A 12 0.65 -2.45 -8.01
CA GLY A 12 -0.77 -2.59 -7.66
C GLY A 12 -1.48 -1.25 -7.57
N SER A 13 -2.31 -0.99 -8.57
CA SER A 13 -3.12 0.22 -8.66
C SER A 13 -4.55 -0.14 -9.03
N PHE A 14 -5.49 0.72 -8.67
CA PHE A 14 -6.80 0.73 -9.31
C PHE A 14 -6.94 1.94 -10.22
N LYS A 15 -7.84 1.81 -11.18
CA LYS A 15 -8.27 2.87 -12.10
C LYS A 15 -9.79 2.97 -12.01
N ILE A 16 -10.29 4.16 -11.77
CA ILE A 16 -11.73 4.48 -11.82
C ILE A 16 -11.93 5.79 -12.58
N ASP A 17 -13.16 6.07 -12.99
CA ASP A 17 -13.51 7.40 -13.49
C ASP A 17 -13.34 8.44 -12.37
N HIS A 18 -12.87 9.62 -12.72
CA HIS A 18 -12.59 10.66 -11.73
C HIS A 18 -13.91 11.12 -11.08
N PRO A 19 -14.03 11.14 -9.73
CA PRO A 19 -15.31 11.36 -9.05
C PRO A 19 -15.90 12.77 -9.29
N LEU A 20 -15.08 13.74 -9.70
CA LEU A 20 -15.51 15.11 -10.01
C LEU A 20 -15.58 15.41 -11.52
N ASP A 21 -15.06 14.53 -12.38
CA ASP A 21 -14.96 14.77 -13.83
C ASP A 21 -14.84 13.44 -14.60
N PRO A 22 -15.87 12.58 -14.51
CA PRO A 22 -15.78 11.21 -15.01
C PRO A 22 -15.75 11.12 -16.54
N GLU A 23 -16.25 12.13 -17.26
CA GLU A 23 -16.25 12.15 -18.73
C GLU A 23 -14.86 12.40 -19.32
N ASN A 24 -13.98 13.12 -18.60
CA ASN A 24 -12.71 13.58 -19.15
C ASN A 24 -11.47 13.02 -18.43
N LYS A 25 -11.60 12.42 -17.24
CA LYS A 25 -10.46 12.04 -16.40
C LYS A 25 -10.62 10.66 -15.77
N TYR A 26 -9.47 10.00 -15.61
CA TYR A 26 -9.33 8.84 -14.74
C TYR A 26 -8.63 9.21 -13.44
N LEU A 27 -8.99 8.53 -12.36
CA LEU A 27 -8.27 8.57 -11.09
C LEU A 27 -7.54 7.24 -10.89
N TYR A 28 -6.23 7.32 -10.65
CA TYR A 28 -5.37 6.19 -10.32
C TYR A 28 -4.88 6.32 -8.90
N HIS A 29 -5.01 5.25 -8.12
CA HIS A 29 -4.46 5.17 -6.76
C HIS A 29 -3.62 3.91 -6.64
N PHE A 30 -2.63 3.96 -5.75
CA PHE A 30 -1.76 2.86 -5.43
C PHE A 30 -2.07 2.28 -4.05
N ILE A 31 -1.76 1.00 -3.89
CA ILE A 31 -1.91 0.28 -2.64
C ILE A 31 -0.78 0.72 -1.68
N VAL A 32 -1.06 0.74 -0.39
CA VAL A 32 -0.04 0.95 0.66
C VAL A 32 0.81 -0.31 0.79
N GLU A 33 2.13 -0.17 0.71
CA GLU A 33 3.06 -1.29 0.80
C GLU A 33 3.88 -1.22 2.09
N SER A 34 4.01 -2.36 2.78
CA SER A 34 4.76 -2.53 4.01
C SER A 34 5.49 -3.87 3.98
N PRO A 35 6.71 -3.98 4.54
CA PRO A 35 7.37 -5.28 4.72
C PRO A 35 6.57 -6.18 5.68
N ASP A 36 5.76 -5.59 6.55
CA ASP A 36 4.87 -6.29 7.45
C ASP A 36 3.49 -6.51 6.83
N MET A 37 2.83 -7.62 7.18
CA MET A 37 1.40 -7.84 6.87
C MET A 37 0.52 -6.95 7.75
N MET A 38 0.58 -5.64 7.50
CA MET A 38 0.02 -4.59 8.34
C MET A 38 -1.45 -4.35 8.00
N ASN A 39 -2.30 -4.32 9.02
CA ASN A 39 -3.63 -3.72 8.92
C ASN A 39 -3.61 -2.31 9.53
N ILE A 40 -4.27 -1.37 8.87
CA ILE A 40 -4.40 0.02 9.30
C ILE A 40 -5.87 0.30 9.58
N TYR A 41 -6.17 0.80 10.78
CA TYR A 41 -7.48 1.26 11.18
C TYR A 41 -7.36 2.71 11.64
N ASN A 42 -8.27 3.56 11.24
CA ASN A 42 -8.25 4.98 11.60
C ASN A 42 -9.66 5.54 11.75
N GLY A 43 -9.73 6.73 12.31
CA GLY A 43 -10.96 7.50 12.43
C GLY A 43 -10.72 8.73 13.27
N ASN A 44 -11.81 9.43 13.57
CA ASN A 44 -11.82 10.54 14.50
C ASN A 44 -12.73 10.21 15.68
N VAL A 45 -12.50 10.86 16.83
CA VAL A 45 -13.34 10.74 18.02
C VAL A 45 -13.38 12.07 18.75
N VAL A 46 -14.52 12.37 19.36
CA VAL A 46 -14.70 13.55 20.23
C VAL A 46 -14.55 13.11 21.69
N LEU A 47 -13.77 13.86 22.46
CA LEU A 47 -13.54 13.60 23.88
C LEU A 47 -14.74 14.05 24.71
N ASP A 48 -15.07 13.29 25.75
CA ASP A 48 -16.15 13.57 26.69
C ASP A 48 -15.79 14.71 27.68
N GLU A 49 -16.69 14.97 28.63
CA GLU A 49 -16.52 16.00 29.68
C GLU A 49 -15.26 15.84 30.54
N ASN A 50 -14.65 14.64 30.57
CA ASN A 50 -13.40 14.36 31.29
C ASN A 50 -12.16 14.47 30.39
N GLY A 51 -12.33 14.83 29.10
CA GLY A 51 -11.26 14.83 28.13
C GLY A 51 -10.81 13.41 27.75
N GLU A 52 -11.73 12.44 27.78
CA GLU A 52 -11.48 11.04 27.47
C GLU A 52 -12.38 10.53 26.33
N ALA A 53 -11.94 9.50 25.63
CA ALA A 53 -12.80 8.79 24.69
C ALA A 53 -12.42 7.31 24.57
N TRP A 54 -13.45 6.45 24.55
CA TRP A 54 -13.29 5.06 24.13
C TRP A 54 -13.48 4.93 22.63
N VAL A 55 -12.45 4.41 21.95
CA VAL A 55 -12.54 4.01 20.54
C VAL A 55 -12.85 2.52 20.49
N LYS A 56 -13.99 2.16 19.89
CA LYS A 56 -14.38 0.77 19.62
C LYS A 56 -13.79 0.32 18.29
N LEU A 57 -13.12 -0.82 18.31
CA LEU A 57 -12.60 -1.51 17.13
C LEU A 57 -13.54 -2.65 16.75
N PRO A 58 -13.47 -3.15 15.50
CA PRO A 58 -14.24 -4.32 15.10
C PRO A 58 -13.99 -5.53 16.01
N GLU A 59 -15.00 -6.38 16.17
CA GLU A 59 -14.95 -7.55 17.09
C GLU A 59 -13.79 -8.51 16.79
N TRP A 60 -13.40 -8.62 15.52
CA TRP A 60 -12.30 -9.47 15.08
C TRP A 60 -10.92 -8.81 15.22
N PHE A 61 -10.82 -7.55 15.62
CA PHE A 61 -9.57 -6.79 15.58
C PHE A 61 -8.46 -7.50 16.34
N GLN A 62 -8.67 -7.87 17.60
CA GLN A 62 -7.64 -8.55 18.40
C GLN A 62 -7.37 -9.99 17.97
N GLY A 63 -8.39 -10.67 17.40
CA GLY A 63 -8.21 -12.00 16.81
C GLY A 63 -7.36 -11.98 15.53
N LEU A 64 -7.36 -10.85 14.82
CA LEU A 64 -6.63 -10.68 13.56
C LEU A 64 -5.29 -9.97 13.72
N ASN A 65 -5.11 -9.12 14.73
CA ASN A 65 -3.97 -8.20 14.88
C ASN A 65 -3.19 -8.41 16.18
N ARG A 66 -1.85 -8.35 16.09
CA ARG A 66 -0.91 -8.25 17.21
C ARG A 66 0.06 -7.08 17.00
N ASP A 67 0.99 -6.87 17.92
CA ASP A 67 2.06 -5.85 17.82
C ASP A 67 1.50 -4.45 17.53
N ILE A 68 0.49 -4.07 18.31
CA ILE A 68 -0.34 -2.88 18.09
C ILE A 68 0.45 -1.58 18.32
N ARG A 69 0.36 -0.64 17.36
CA ARG A 69 0.94 0.71 17.46
C ARG A 69 -0.15 1.77 17.31
N TYR A 70 0.09 2.95 17.87
CA TYR A 70 -0.89 4.04 17.96
C TYR A 70 -0.29 5.35 17.47
N GLN A 71 -1.07 6.12 16.74
CA GLN A 71 -0.80 7.51 16.38
C GLN A 71 -2.03 8.34 16.69
N LEU A 72 -1.85 9.45 17.41
CA LEU A 72 -2.91 10.38 17.79
C LEU A 72 -2.55 11.79 17.31
N THR A 73 -3.52 12.48 16.75
CA THR A 73 -3.39 13.87 16.28
C THR A 73 -4.51 14.71 16.86
N ALA A 74 -4.12 15.74 17.61
CA ALA A 74 -5.03 16.78 18.09
C ALA A 74 -5.58 17.61 16.92
N ILE A 75 -6.91 17.81 16.85
CA ILE A 75 -7.56 18.64 15.82
C ILE A 75 -8.06 19.94 16.45
N GLY A 76 -7.84 21.06 15.75
CA GLY A 76 -8.36 22.39 16.10
C GLY A 76 -7.60 23.11 17.22
N VAL A 77 -7.20 22.42 18.28
CA VAL A 77 -6.47 22.99 19.42
C VAL A 77 -5.29 22.11 19.86
N PRO A 78 -4.17 22.67 20.35
CA PRO A 78 -3.07 21.87 20.89
C PRO A 78 -3.47 21.05 22.13
N ALA A 79 -3.11 19.77 22.17
CA ALA A 79 -3.23 18.93 23.36
C ALA A 79 -1.88 18.28 23.70
N PRO A 80 -0.98 19.00 24.41
CA PRO A 80 0.35 18.48 24.76
C PRO A 80 0.31 17.32 25.75
N LYS A 81 -0.84 17.08 26.39
CA LYS A 81 -1.06 15.98 27.32
C LYS A 81 -1.80 14.80 26.69
N LEU A 82 -2.05 14.79 25.38
CA LEU A 82 -2.82 13.74 24.70
C LEU A 82 -2.06 12.40 24.68
N TYR A 83 -2.74 11.30 25.05
CA TYR A 83 -2.12 9.98 25.15
C TYR A 83 -3.15 8.83 25.06
N VAL A 84 -2.65 7.61 24.87
CA VAL A 84 -3.43 6.38 25.00
C VAL A 84 -3.48 5.98 26.48
N ALA A 85 -4.62 6.21 27.13
CA ALA A 85 -4.84 5.89 28.54
C ALA A 85 -4.99 4.39 28.80
N VAL A 86 -5.62 3.66 27.87
CA VAL A 86 -5.76 2.20 27.96
C VAL A 86 -5.43 1.61 26.60
N LYS A 87 -4.44 0.70 26.56
CA LYS A 87 -4.10 -0.08 25.36
C LYS A 87 -5.29 -0.94 24.93
N VAL A 88 -5.29 -1.37 23.67
CA VAL A 88 -6.33 -2.25 23.13
C VAL A 88 -6.57 -3.45 24.03
N SER A 89 -7.81 -3.58 24.49
CA SER A 89 -8.34 -4.73 25.22
C SER A 89 -9.87 -4.77 25.02
N ASN A 90 -10.45 -5.96 24.91
CA ASN A 90 -11.87 -6.14 24.58
C ASN A 90 -12.30 -5.32 23.35
N ASN A 91 -11.47 -5.34 22.29
CA ASN A 91 -11.63 -4.60 21.03
C ASN A 91 -11.92 -3.09 21.21
N ARG A 92 -11.28 -2.46 22.20
CA ARG A 92 -11.33 -1.01 22.36
C ARG A 92 -10.07 -0.49 23.02
N PHE A 93 -9.78 0.78 22.82
CA PHE A 93 -8.72 1.49 23.54
C PHE A 93 -9.25 2.85 23.99
N LYS A 94 -8.61 3.44 25.00
CA LYS A 94 -9.00 4.74 25.54
C LYS A 94 -7.96 5.78 25.21
N ILE A 95 -8.41 6.93 24.71
CA ILE A 95 -7.63 8.16 24.55
C ILE A 95 -7.97 9.08 25.72
N ALA A 96 -7.00 9.82 26.24
CA ALA A 96 -7.22 10.83 27.27
C ALA A 96 -6.24 12.00 27.16
N GLY A 97 -6.43 13.02 28.01
CA GLY A 97 -5.51 14.15 28.16
C GLY A 97 -5.73 15.29 27.17
N GLY A 98 -6.85 15.29 26.46
CA GLY A 98 -7.33 16.46 25.72
C GLY A 98 -8.30 17.30 26.56
N GLN A 99 -8.83 18.37 25.95
CA GLN A 99 -9.91 19.15 26.53
C GLN A 99 -11.27 18.48 26.24
N PRO A 100 -12.31 18.76 27.04
CA PRO A 100 -13.68 18.39 26.71
C PRO A 100 -14.09 18.86 25.30
N ASP A 101 -14.90 18.06 24.62
CA ASP A 101 -15.41 18.30 23.26
C ASP A 101 -14.34 18.44 22.16
N MET A 102 -13.09 18.13 22.48
CA MET A 102 -11.99 18.15 21.53
C MET A 102 -12.07 16.97 20.56
N GLU A 103 -11.84 17.23 19.28
CA GLU A 103 -11.70 16.17 18.28
C GLU A 103 -10.25 15.66 18.22
N VAL A 104 -10.10 14.34 18.13
CA VAL A 104 -8.83 13.64 17.98
C VAL A 104 -8.92 12.69 16.79
N SER A 105 -7.99 12.84 15.84
CA SER A 105 -7.76 11.82 14.82
C SER A 105 -6.85 10.74 15.36
N TRP A 106 -7.20 9.48 15.12
CA TRP A 106 -6.47 8.33 15.59
C TRP A 106 -6.18 7.36 14.45
N GLN A 107 -5.02 6.70 14.55
CA GLN A 107 -4.66 5.54 13.75
C GLN A 107 -4.13 4.46 14.68
N VAL A 108 -4.58 3.24 14.44
CA VAL A 108 -4.05 2.03 15.07
C VAL A 108 -3.59 1.09 13.97
N THR A 109 -2.38 0.60 14.11
CA THR A 109 -1.81 -0.40 13.20
C THR A 109 -1.56 -1.70 13.95
N GLY A 110 -1.62 -2.82 13.24
CA GLY A 110 -1.36 -4.14 13.80
C GLY A 110 -0.85 -5.11 12.75
N ILE A 111 -0.04 -6.05 13.20
CA ILE A 111 0.50 -7.14 12.39
C ILE A 111 -0.53 -8.26 12.34
N ARG A 112 -0.94 -8.63 11.13
CA ARG A 112 -1.89 -9.71 10.89
C ARG A 112 -1.32 -11.05 11.39
N HIS A 113 -2.14 -11.85 12.08
CA HIS A 113 -1.72 -13.11 12.72
C HIS A 113 -2.71 -14.27 12.69
N ASP A 114 -3.68 -14.26 11.76
CA ASP A 114 -4.57 -15.42 11.63
C ASP A 114 -3.82 -16.69 11.16
N PRO A 115 -4.38 -17.89 11.38
CA PRO A 115 -3.68 -19.15 11.13
C PRO A 115 -3.11 -19.31 9.71
N TYR A 116 -3.79 -18.80 8.69
CA TYR A 116 -3.30 -18.89 7.33
C TYR A 116 -2.06 -18.01 7.14
N THR A 117 -2.10 -16.79 7.67
CA THR A 117 -0.97 -15.86 7.54
C THR A 117 0.25 -16.28 8.34
N GLU A 118 0.11 -16.95 9.48
CA GLU A 118 1.27 -17.45 10.23
C GLU A 118 2.00 -18.57 9.49
N VAL A 119 1.26 -19.50 8.89
CA VAL A 119 1.86 -20.63 8.16
C VAL A 119 2.42 -20.18 6.81
N ASN A 120 1.84 -19.14 6.20
CA ASN A 120 2.17 -18.69 4.84
C ASN A 120 2.74 -17.26 4.83
N ARG A 121 3.54 -16.88 5.85
CA ARG A 121 4.20 -15.57 5.86
C ARG A 121 5.07 -15.41 4.63
N ILE A 122 4.89 -14.28 3.95
CA ILE A 122 5.73 -13.90 2.80
C ILE A 122 7.08 -13.42 3.37
N PRO A 123 8.22 -13.97 2.92
CA PRO A 123 9.53 -13.48 3.34
C PRO A 123 9.71 -12.03 2.85
N VAL A 124 10.22 -11.17 3.74
CA VAL A 124 10.50 -9.76 3.40
C VAL A 124 11.64 -9.68 2.37
N GLU A 125 12.62 -10.57 2.52
CA GLU A 125 13.78 -10.68 1.64
C GLU A 125 14.13 -12.16 1.47
N GLU A 126 14.47 -12.54 0.24
CA GLU A 126 14.98 -13.86 -0.07
C GLU A 126 16.05 -13.77 -1.16
N TRP A 127 16.98 -14.72 -1.13
CA TRP A 127 17.90 -14.86 -2.23
C TRP A 127 17.15 -15.35 -3.47
N LYS A 128 17.37 -14.68 -4.60
CA LYS A 128 16.96 -15.23 -5.89
C LYS A 128 17.52 -16.65 -6.07
N PRO A 129 16.76 -17.57 -6.69
CA PRO A 129 17.28 -18.84 -7.19
C PRO A 129 18.58 -18.63 -7.96
N GLN A 130 19.51 -19.59 -7.89
CA GLN A 130 20.86 -19.43 -8.46
C GLN A 130 20.83 -19.03 -9.95
N ALA A 131 19.91 -19.59 -10.73
CA ALA A 131 19.74 -19.29 -12.16
C ALA A 131 19.26 -17.85 -12.44
N GLU A 132 18.58 -17.21 -11.48
CA GLU A 132 18.02 -15.86 -11.61
C GLU A 132 18.94 -14.77 -11.05
N ARG A 133 19.99 -15.15 -10.32
CA ARG A 133 20.94 -14.18 -9.76
C ARG A 133 21.65 -13.42 -10.86
N GLY A 134 21.69 -12.10 -10.75
CA GLY A 134 22.22 -11.20 -11.79
C GLY A 134 21.22 -10.83 -12.89
N ARG A 135 20.02 -11.41 -12.89
CA ARG A 135 18.91 -11.05 -13.81
C ARG A 135 17.93 -10.08 -13.16
N TYR A 136 17.15 -9.40 -13.99
CA TYR A 136 16.19 -8.36 -13.60
C TYR A 136 14.78 -8.70 -14.12
N LEU A 137 13.76 -8.38 -13.33
CA LEU A 137 12.35 -8.47 -13.78
C LEU A 137 12.04 -7.43 -14.86
N HIS A 138 12.59 -6.22 -14.72
CA HIS A 138 12.44 -5.10 -15.65
C HIS A 138 13.80 -4.41 -15.88
N PRO A 139 14.70 -4.98 -16.71
CA PRO A 139 16.05 -4.44 -16.93
C PRO A 139 16.09 -2.96 -17.30
N GLU A 140 15.15 -2.52 -18.14
CA GLU A 140 15.00 -1.16 -18.62
C GLU A 140 14.81 -0.15 -17.49
N ALA A 141 14.07 -0.53 -16.43
CA ALA A 141 13.87 0.31 -15.25
C ALA A 141 15.17 0.56 -14.46
N TYR A 142 16.19 -0.25 -14.69
CA TYR A 142 17.53 -0.13 -14.08
C TYR A 142 18.61 0.32 -15.09
N GLY A 143 18.22 0.76 -16.29
CA GLY A 143 19.16 1.15 -17.36
C GLY A 143 20.05 0.00 -17.83
N LYS A 144 19.57 -1.24 -17.75
CA LYS A 144 20.27 -2.44 -18.19
C LYS A 144 19.73 -2.93 -19.54
N ALA A 145 20.56 -3.68 -20.25
CA ALA A 145 20.20 -4.28 -21.52
C ALA A 145 19.10 -5.35 -21.33
N LEU A 146 18.26 -5.56 -22.35
CA LEU A 146 17.09 -6.45 -22.29
C LEU A 146 17.49 -7.90 -21.99
N GLU A 147 18.67 -8.32 -22.42
CA GLU A 147 19.25 -9.64 -22.23
C GLU A 147 19.55 -9.95 -20.75
N MET A 148 19.58 -8.92 -19.90
CA MET A 148 19.66 -9.08 -18.45
C MET A 148 18.29 -9.44 -17.82
N GLY A 149 17.25 -9.57 -18.63
CA GLY A 149 15.89 -9.93 -18.22
C GLY A 149 15.73 -11.38 -17.76
N MET A 150 14.62 -11.65 -17.06
CA MET A 150 14.26 -13.00 -16.58
C MET A 150 13.99 -13.99 -17.72
N ASP A 151 13.58 -13.52 -18.89
CA ASP A 151 13.36 -14.36 -20.09
C ASP A 151 14.64 -15.11 -20.52
N PHE A 152 15.81 -14.61 -20.12
CA PHE A 152 17.13 -15.21 -20.39
C PHE A 152 17.72 -15.96 -19.17
N ALA A 153 16.96 -16.09 -18.08
CA ALA A 153 17.37 -16.85 -16.90
C ALA A 153 17.21 -18.37 -17.10
N TYR A 154 16.29 -18.78 -17.97
CA TYR A 154 15.96 -20.16 -18.27
C TYR A 154 16.29 -20.46 -19.74
N GLY A 155 16.77 -21.69 -20.04
CA GLY A 155 17.22 -22.07 -21.38
C GLY A 155 16.12 -21.98 -22.46
N PRO A 156 16.49 -22.12 -23.75
CA PRO A 156 15.61 -21.84 -24.90
C PRO A 156 14.29 -22.62 -24.95
N GLU A 157 14.14 -23.71 -24.20
CA GLU A 157 12.89 -24.49 -24.13
C GLU A 157 11.74 -23.78 -23.37
N LEU A 158 12.04 -22.77 -22.55
CA LEU A 158 11.04 -22.03 -21.75
C LEU A 158 10.90 -20.55 -22.13
N SER A 159 11.85 -19.99 -22.87
CA SER A 159 11.89 -18.57 -23.23
C SER A 159 11.07 -18.20 -24.49
N GLY A 160 10.60 -19.19 -25.26
CA GLY A 160 9.97 -18.96 -26.57
C GLY A 160 8.53 -18.42 -26.54
N VAL A 161 7.85 -18.42 -25.39
CA VAL A 161 6.44 -17.99 -25.30
C VAL A 161 6.30 -16.48 -25.07
N ALA A 162 7.31 -15.83 -24.47
CA ALA A 162 7.26 -14.42 -24.10
C ALA A 162 7.63 -13.46 -25.25
N SER A 163 8.49 -13.89 -26.18
CA SER A 163 8.97 -13.03 -27.28
C SER A 163 7.92 -12.76 -28.35
N GLU A 164 7.02 -13.70 -28.64
CA GLU A 164 6.03 -13.56 -29.72
C GLU A 164 4.83 -12.67 -29.32
N GLN A 165 4.49 -12.57 -28.04
CA GLN A 165 3.34 -11.76 -27.58
C GLN A 165 3.66 -10.26 -27.46
N ARG A 166 4.93 -9.86 -27.24
CA ARG A 166 5.29 -8.43 -27.17
C ARG A 166 5.35 -7.75 -28.54
N THR A 167 5.72 -8.47 -29.60
CA THR A 167 5.77 -7.90 -30.95
C THR A 167 4.39 -7.52 -31.50
N GLN A 168 3.30 -8.02 -30.91
CA GLN A 168 1.93 -7.75 -31.36
C GLN A 168 1.23 -6.62 -30.58
N LEU A 169 1.84 -6.06 -29.53
CA LEU A 169 1.19 -5.09 -28.63
C LEU A 169 1.83 -3.69 -28.63
N GLU A 170 2.68 -3.35 -29.59
CA GLU A 170 3.06 -1.95 -29.83
C GLU A 170 2.00 -1.25 -30.68
N PRO A 171 1.21 -0.29 -30.15
CA PRO A 171 0.59 0.71 -31.00
C PRO A 171 1.66 1.74 -31.39
N GLU A 172 1.89 1.90 -32.70
CA GLU A 172 2.62 3.03 -33.26
C GLU A 172 1.94 4.36 -32.84
N ALA A 173 2.41 4.98 -31.77
CA ALA A 173 2.06 6.35 -31.44
C ALA A 173 3.14 7.28 -32.01
N PRO A 174 2.80 8.24 -32.89
CA PRO A 174 3.79 9.16 -33.43
C PRO A 174 4.25 10.13 -32.35
N VAL A 175 5.57 10.26 -32.21
CA VAL A 175 6.22 11.31 -31.41
C VAL A 175 5.85 12.67 -32.01
N ARG A 176 4.96 13.42 -31.35
CA ARG A 176 4.74 14.83 -31.67
C ARG A 176 5.78 15.68 -30.95
N THR A 177 6.82 16.07 -31.68
CA THR A 177 7.75 17.12 -31.28
C THR A 177 7.01 18.45 -31.21
N ALA A 178 6.77 18.97 -30.02
CA ALA A 178 6.27 20.34 -29.85
C ALA A 178 7.43 21.33 -30.10
N VAL A 179 7.36 22.02 -31.22
CA VAL A 179 8.22 23.19 -31.50
C VAL A 179 7.68 24.36 -30.68
N ILE A 180 8.45 24.83 -29.71
CA ILE A 180 8.18 26.08 -29.00
C ILE A 180 8.50 27.22 -29.98
N GLN A 181 7.48 27.93 -30.47
CA GLN A 181 7.66 29.23 -31.10
C GLN A 181 7.76 30.29 -30.00
N GLU A 182 8.95 30.85 -29.83
CA GLU A 182 9.12 32.16 -29.21
C GLU A 182 8.55 33.23 -30.14
N SER A 183 7.69 34.10 -29.63
CA SER A 183 7.53 35.44 -30.19
C SER A 183 7.50 36.45 -29.06
N GLY A 184 8.56 37.24 -28.96
CA GLY A 184 8.58 38.44 -28.14
C GLY A 184 7.87 39.61 -28.83
N ARG A 185 7.12 40.38 -28.06
CA ARG A 185 7.35 41.80 -27.72
C ARG A 185 6.22 42.30 -26.83
#